data_AF-A0A067FPA3-F1
#
_entry.id   AF-A0A067FPA3-F1
#
_cell.length_a   1.000
_cell.length_b   1.000
_cell.length_c   1.000
_cell.angle_alpha   90.00
_cell.angle_beta   90.00
_cell.angle_gamma   90.00
#
_symmetry.space_group_name_H-M   'P 1'
#
loop_
_entity.id
_entity.type
_entity.pdbx_description
1 polymer ?
#
loop_
_entity_poly.entity_id
_entity_poly.type
_entity_poly.pdbx_seq_one_letter_code
_entity_poly.pdbx_strand_id
1 'polypeptide(L)'
;MKMVLKYIEDMDLRRWSLPDINAFRIGLREWRSKLNCITNPYIYKQLLEINSVDLIAKGNSDISSRQSAANKFLDKVFRVRLGRGFYGECLGVRADGNSYLSDEIGKQLSARSAAAGLRPIGAVIYMQRNNLKMCLRSTDSATDTSEIAKV
;
A
#
# COMPACT_ATOMS: atom_id res chain seq x y z
N MET A 1 -14.76 22.98 -0.60
CA MET A 1 -14.63 22.64 -2.04
C MET A 1 -13.30 23.02 -2.71
N LYS A 2 -12.79 24.28 -2.64
CA LYS A 2 -11.54 24.67 -3.33
C LYS A 2 -10.32 23.77 -3.04
N MET A 3 -10.14 23.33 -1.79
CA MET A 3 -9.04 22.43 -1.42
C MET A 3 -9.23 21.01 -1.94
N VAL A 4 -10.46 20.48 -1.88
CA VAL A 4 -10.80 19.15 -2.40
C VAL A 4 -10.48 19.06 -3.90
N LEU A 5 -10.83 20.09 -4.67
CA LEU A 5 -10.52 20.15 -6.09
C LEU A 5 -9.02 20.18 -6.36
N LYS A 6 -8.24 20.95 -5.59
CA LYS A 6 -6.77 20.95 -5.69
C LYS A 6 -6.17 19.57 -5.42
N TYR A 7 -6.65 18.86 -4.39
CA TYR A 7 -6.20 17.50 -4.11
C TYR A 7 -6.56 16.51 -5.22
N ILE A 8 -7.76 16.62 -5.80
CA ILE A 8 -8.17 15.79 -6.94
C ILE A 8 -7.29 16.06 -8.15
N GLU A 9 -7.07 17.33 -8.48
CA GLU A 9 -6.25 17.73 -9.62
C GLU A 9 -4.79 17.30 -9.42
N ASP A 10 -4.25 17.41 -8.21
CA ASP A 10 -2.91 16.94 -7.91
C ASP A 10 -2.77 15.40 -7.93
N MET A 11 -3.83 14.67 -7.56
CA MET A 11 -3.84 13.21 -7.72
C MET A 11 -3.76 12.76 -9.18
N ASP A 12 -4.39 13.51 -10.08
CA ASP A 12 -4.45 13.20 -11.50
C ASP A 12 -3.21 13.72 -12.25
N LEU A 13 -2.91 15.01 -12.09
CA LEU A 13 -1.86 15.71 -12.83
C LEU A 13 -0.49 15.66 -12.14
N ARG A 14 -0.41 15.32 -10.86
CA ARG A 14 0.83 15.24 -10.05
C ARG A 14 1.69 16.51 -10.11
N ARG A 15 1.05 17.68 -10.13
CA ARG A 15 1.70 18.97 -10.39
C ARG A 15 2.30 19.64 -9.16
N TRP A 16 1.65 19.52 -8.02
CA TRP A 16 1.92 20.32 -6.81
C TRP A 16 2.49 19.51 -5.65
N SER A 17 2.41 18.18 -5.71
CA SER A 17 2.93 17.29 -4.65
C SER A 17 2.41 17.69 -3.27
N LEU A 18 1.09 17.91 -3.18
CA LEU A 18 0.42 18.34 -1.96
C LEU A 18 0.70 17.36 -0.80
N PRO A 19 0.87 17.89 0.44
CA PRO A 19 1.05 17.05 1.60
C PRO A 19 -0.19 16.18 1.82
N ASP A 20 0.01 14.99 2.39
CA ASP A 20 -1.07 14.04 2.72
C ASP A 20 -1.91 13.57 1.52
N ILE A 21 -1.44 13.76 0.28
CA ILE A 21 -2.15 13.32 -0.93
C ILE A 21 -2.46 11.82 -0.92
N ASN A 22 -1.58 11.00 -0.33
CA ASN A 22 -1.81 9.57 -0.17
C ASN A 22 -2.95 9.28 0.82
N ALA A 23 -3.01 10.01 1.94
CA ALA A 23 -4.08 9.89 2.92
C ALA A 23 -5.42 10.36 2.34
N PHE A 24 -5.43 11.53 1.69
CA PHE A 24 -6.61 12.03 0.98
C PHE A 24 -7.13 11.01 -0.04
N ARG A 25 -6.25 10.44 -0.87
CA ARG A 25 -6.61 9.42 -1.87
C ARG A 25 -7.24 8.18 -1.24
N ILE A 26 -6.73 7.73 -0.08
CA ILE A 26 -7.28 6.58 0.64
C ILE A 26 -8.66 6.93 1.20
N GLY A 27 -8.81 8.08 1.86
CA GLY A 27 -10.10 8.55 2.37
C GLY A 27 -11.16 8.70 1.27
N LEU A 28 -10.75 9.14 0.07
CA LEU A 28 -11.63 9.26 -1.09
C LEU A 28 -12.03 7.89 -1.69
N ARG A 29 -11.31 6.80 -1.38
CA ARG A 29 -11.59 5.47 -1.97
C ARG A 29 -12.98 4.95 -1.60
N GLU A 30 -13.43 5.17 -0.36
CA GLU A 30 -14.78 4.80 0.08
C GLU A 30 -15.87 5.64 -0.59
N TRP A 31 -15.54 6.87 -0.98
CA TRP A 31 -16.45 7.73 -1.72
C TRP A 31 -16.70 7.25 -3.15
N ARG A 32 -15.78 6.50 -3.76
CA ARG A 32 -15.94 6.02 -5.15
C ARG A 32 -17.22 5.22 -5.38
N SER A 33 -17.70 4.45 -4.39
CA SER A 33 -18.96 3.73 -4.51
C SER A 33 -20.19 4.64 -4.50
N LYS A 34 -20.07 5.85 -3.94
CA LYS A 34 -21.11 6.89 -3.91
C LYS A 34 -21.08 7.80 -5.14
N LEU A 35 -20.02 7.73 -5.95
CA LEU A 35 -19.84 8.56 -7.15
C LEU A 35 -20.58 7.99 -8.38
N ASN A 36 -21.87 7.70 -8.24
CA ASN A 36 -22.71 7.26 -9.34
C ASN A 36 -24.04 8.04 -9.33
N CYS A 37 -24.26 8.90 -10.34
CA CYS A 37 -25.46 9.74 -10.40
C CYS A 37 -26.76 8.99 -10.74
N ILE A 38 -26.67 7.75 -11.22
CA ILE A 38 -27.83 6.90 -11.51
C ILE A 38 -28.31 6.23 -10.21
N THR A 39 -27.39 5.69 -9.42
CA THR A 39 -27.73 4.97 -8.18
C THR A 39 -27.75 5.87 -6.94
N ASN A 40 -27.15 7.06 -7.01
CA ASN A 40 -27.12 8.04 -5.94
C ASN A 40 -27.64 9.42 -6.44
N PRO A 41 -28.96 9.68 -6.37
CA PRO A 41 -29.55 10.94 -6.81
C PRO A 41 -29.10 12.15 -5.96
N TYR A 42 -28.51 11.92 -4.78
CA TYR A 42 -28.03 12.97 -3.88
C TYR A 42 -26.54 13.31 -4.06
N ILE A 43 -25.88 12.69 -5.04
CA ILE A 43 -24.43 12.84 -5.27
C ILE A 43 -23.99 14.30 -5.33
N TYR A 44 -24.76 15.18 -5.97
CA TYR A 44 -24.41 16.59 -6.11
C TYR A 44 -24.29 17.28 -4.74
N LYS A 45 -25.27 17.07 -3.84
CA LYS A 45 -25.25 17.64 -2.48
C LYS A 45 -24.10 17.05 -1.66
N GLN A 46 -23.92 15.73 -1.72
CA GLN A 46 -22.85 15.05 -1.00
C GLN A 46 -21.45 15.53 -1.45
N LEU A 47 -21.25 15.77 -2.74
CA LEU A 47 -20.00 16.33 -3.29
C LEU A 47 -19.70 17.74 -2.76
N LEU A 48 -20.73 18.56 -2.58
CA LEU A 48 -20.58 19.91 -2.00
C LEU A 48 -20.17 19.85 -0.52
N GLU A 49 -20.58 18.82 0.20
CA GLU A 49 -20.29 18.58 1.61
C GLU A 49 -18.91 17.95 1.85
N ILE A 50 -18.22 17.47 0.81
CA ILE A 50 -16.89 16.86 0.97
C ILE A 50 -15.90 17.89 1.53
N ASN A 51 -15.20 17.46 2.58
CA ASN A 51 -14.13 18.19 3.23
C ASN A 51 -12.81 17.42 3.11
N SER A 52 -11.76 18.11 2.66
CA SER A 52 -10.42 17.54 2.53
C SER A 52 -9.82 17.14 3.88
N VAL A 53 -10.10 17.90 4.95
CA VAL A 53 -9.58 17.62 6.30
C VAL A 53 -10.13 16.29 6.80
N ASP A 54 -11.44 16.08 6.66
CA ASP A 54 -12.10 14.84 7.10
C ASP A 54 -11.63 13.64 6.28
N LEU A 55 -11.45 13.80 4.97
CA LEU A 55 -10.89 12.76 4.09
C LEU A 55 -9.45 12.39 4.46
N ILE A 56 -8.60 13.39 4.76
CA ILE A 56 -7.22 13.16 5.20
C ILE A 56 -7.20 12.46 6.55
N ALA A 57 -8.00 12.92 7.52
CA ALA A 57 -8.08 12.32 8.85
C ALA A 57 -8.51 10.84 8.76
N LYS A 58 -9.55 10.56 7.96
CA LYS A 58 -10.00 9.19 7.67
C LYS A 58 -8.90 8.36 7.01
N GLY A 59 -8.23 8.89 5.99
CA GLY A 59 -7.12 8.23 5.32
C GLY A 59 -5.96 7.89 6.27
N ASN A 60 -5.58 8.82 7.14
CA ASN A 60 -4.54 8.62 8.15
C ASN A 60 -4.94 7.54 9.17
N SER A 61 -6.20 7.53 9.63
CA SER A 61 -6.74 6.48 10.48
C SER A 61 -6.63 5.09 9.80
N ASP A 62 -7.00 5.01 8.52
CA ASP A 62 -6.96 3.76 7.77
C ASP A 62 -5.51 3.29 7.53
N ILE A 63 -4.59 4.21 7.21
CA ILE A 63 -3.15 3.92 7.10
C ILE A 63 -2.61 3.36 8.42
N SER A 64 -2.91 4.03 9.54
CA SER A 64 -2.45 3.62 10.87
C SER A 64 -2.99 2.23 11.26
N SER A 65 -4.27 1.99 11.01
CA SER A 65 -4.90 0.68 11.21
C SER A 65 -4.19 -0.41 10.39
N ARG A 66 -3.96 -0.18 9.10
CA ARG A 66 -3.25 -1.13 8.22
C ARG A 66 -1.81 -1.38 8.67
N GLN A 67 -1.11 -0.34 9.09
CA GLN A 67 0.25 -0.46 9.61
C GLN A 67 0.29 -1.29 10.90
N SER A 68 -0.66 -1.06 11.82
CA SER A 68 -0.78 -1.85 13.05
C SER A 68 -1.09 -3.32 12.76
N ALA A 69 -1.94 -3.60 11.76
CA ALA A 69 -2.27 -4.96 11.34
C ALA A 69 -1.07 -5.64 10.67
N ALA A 70 -0.33 -4.93 9.83
CA ALA A 70 0.90 -5.42 9.19
C ALA A 70 1.98 -5.77 10.22
N ASN A 71 2.13 -4.98 11.29
CA ASN A 71 3.12 -5.21 12.33
C ASN A 71 2.95 -6.56 13.04
N LYS A 72 1.72 -7.09 13.13
CA LYS A 72 1.43 -8.41 13.73
C LYS A 72 2.07 -9.57 12.97
N PHE A 73 2.47 -9.38 11.71
CA PHE A 73 3.13 -10.41 10.90
C PHE A 73 4.65 -10.43 11.10
N LEU A 74 5.21 -9.41 11.72
CA LEU A 74 6.66 -9.23 11.78
C LEU A 74 7.35 -10.14 12.81
N ASP A 75 6.59 -10.89 13.61
CA ASP A 75 7.10 -11.86 14.58
C ASP A 75 7.35 -13.25 13.96
N LYS A 76 6.80 -13.50 12.77
CA LYS A 76 6.85 -14.82 12.08
C LYS A 76 7.70 -14.78 10.80
N VAL A 77 8.74 -13.96 10.82
CA VAL A 77 9.59 -13.72 9.65
C VAL A 77 10.61 -14.85 9.45
N PHE A 78 10.93 -15.15 8.21
CA PHE A 78 11.93 -16.16 7.83
C PHE A 78 12.80 -15.67 6.67
N ARG A 79 13.97 -16.27 6.48
CA ARG A 79 14.85 -15.96 5.34
C ARG A 79 14.33 -16.61 4.06
N VAL A 80 14.32 -15.84 2.98
CA VAL A 80 13.94 -16.28 1.63
C VAL A 80 15.14 -16.12 0.71
N ARG A 81 15.53 -17.20 0.04
CA ARG A 81 16.54 -17.19 -1.04
C ARG A 81 15.87 -16.80 -2.35
N LEU A 82 16.27 -15.68 -2.92
CA LEU A 82 15.69 -15.15 -4.15
C LEU A 82 16.38 -15.76 -5.37
N GLY A 83 15.59 -16.27 -6.32
CA GLY A 83 16.08 -16.99 -7.51
C GLY A 83 17.11 -18.06 -7.16
N ARG A 84 16.78 -18.97 -6.23
CA ARG A 84 17.67 -20.04 -5.74
C ARG A 84 18.98 -19.53 -5.09
N GLY A 85 19.07 -18.25 -4.75
CA GLY A 85 20.22 -17.61 -4.13
C GLY A 85 20.99 -16.64 -5.04
N PHE A 86 20.72 -16.63 -6.35
CA PHE A 86 21.40 -15.74 -7.31
C PHE A 86 21.16 -14.26 -7.02
N TYR A 87 20.00 -13.91 -6.44
CA TYR A 87 19.66 -12.53 -6.10
C TYR A 87 19.83 -12.22 -4.60
N GLY A 88 20.55 -13.09 -3.88
CA GLY A 88 20.76 -12.99 -2.45
C GLY A 88 19.55 -13.45 -1.63
N GLU A 89 19.51 -13.00 -0.39
CA GLU A 89 18.48 -13.37 0.58
C GLU A 89 17.79 -12.14 1.16
N CYS A 90 16.53 -12.31 1.56
CA CYS A 90 15.72 -11.28 2.20
C CYS A 90 14.81 -11.88 3.28
N LEU A 91 14.15 -11.04 4.08
CA LEU A 91 13.11 -11.50 5.00
C LEU A 91 11.78 -11.63 4.28
N GLY A 92 11.08 -12.71 4.60
CA GLY A 92 9.73 -12.97 4.14
C GLY A 92 8.78 -13.40 5.24
N VAL A 93 7.49 -13.31 4.94
CA VAL A 93 6.42 -13.81 5.80
C VAL A 93 5.31 -14.43 4.97
N ARG A 94 4.62 -15.40 5.56
CA ARG A 94 3.38 -15.94 5.01
C ARG A 94 2.17 -15.22 5.62
N ALA A 95 1.38 -14.55 4.79
CA ALA A 95 0.25 -13.70 5.16
C ALA A 95 -1.06 -14.17 4.50
N ASP A 96 -1.38 -15.45 4.64
CA ASP A 96 -2.62 -16.03 4.10
C ASP A 96 -3.86 -15.28 4.62
N GLY A 97 -4.83 -15.05 3.74
CA GLY A 97 -6.04 -14.26 4.02
C GLY A 97 -5.80 -12.75 4.18
N ASN A 98 -4.56 -12.28 4.18
CA ASN A 98 -4.18 -10.89 4.45
C ASN A 98 -3.40 -10.25 3.29
N SER A 99 -3.63 -10.72 2.07
CA SER A 99 -2.98 -10.22 0.85
C SER A 99 -3.17 -8.72 0.63
N TYR A 100 -4.24 -8.14 1.17
CA TYR A 100 -4.52 -6.71 1.09
C TYR A 100 -3.52 -5.86 1.88
N LEU A 101 -2.74 -6.42 2.81
CA LEU A 101 -1.68 -5.77 3.59
C LEU A 101 -0.27 -5.98 3.01
N SER A 102 -0.16 -6.63 1.86
CA SER A 102 1.13 -7.02 1.27
C SER A 102 2.08 -5.84 1.03
N ASP A 103 1.55 -4.66 0.74
CA ASP A 103 2.36 -3.46 0.55
C ASP A 103 3.00 -2.98 1.86
N GLU A 104 2.20 -2.84 2.91
CA GLU A 104 2.66 -2.39 4.23
C GLU A 104 3.61 -3.40 4.87
N ILE A 105 3.27 -4.69 4.82
CA ILE A 105 4.13 -5.77 5.31
C ILE A 105 5.44 -5.78 4.52
N GLY A 106 5.38 -5.72 3.19
CA GLY A 106 6.56 -5.77 2.33
C GLY A 106 7.53 -4.62 2.59
N LYS A 107 7.03 -3.39 2.78
CA LYS A 107 7.87 -2.24 3.13
C LYS A 107 8.57 -2.40 4.48
N GLN A 108 7.87 -2.87 5.50
CA GLN A 108 8.47 -3.13 6.81
C GLN A 108 9.52 -4.25 6.75
N LEU A 109 9.25 -5.31 6.00
CA LEU A 109 10.20 -6.41 5.80
C LEU A 109 11.43 -5.97 5.02
N SER A 110 11.28 -5.10 4.02
CA SER A 110 12.39 -4.52 3.27
C SER A 110 13.34 -3.74 4.19
N ALA A 111 12.81 -2.86 5.04
CA ALA A 111 13.59 -2.13 6.02
C ALA A 111 14.28 -3.06 7.05
N ARG A 112 13.56 -4.05 7.58
CA ARG A 112 14.14 -5.03 8.51
C ARG A 112 15.20 -5.92 7.87
N SER A 113 15.04 -6.26 6.59
CA SER A 113 16.03 -7.04 5.85
C SER A 113 17.32 -6.26 5.69
N ALA A 114 17.23 -4.99 5.32
CA ALA A 114 18.39 -4.10 5.23
C ALA A 114 19.11 -3.99 6.59
N ALA A 115 18.37 -3.79 7.68
CA ALA A 115 18.92 -3.72 9.03
C ALA A 115 19.60 -5.04 9.48
N ALA A 116 19.17 -6.18 8.94
CA ALA A 116 19.77 -7.49 9.17
C ALA A 116 20.95 -7.81 8.22
N GLY A 117 21.39 -6.87 7.39
CA GLY A 117 22.46 -7.07 6.40
C GLY A 117 22.04 -7.95 5.20
N LEU A 118 20.74 -8.15 5.00
CA LEU A 118 20.17 -8.86 3.86
C LEU A 118 19.83 -7.87 2.73
N ARG A 119 19.39 -8.38 1.58
CA ARG A 119 18.88 -7.52 0.50
C ARG A 119 17.72 -6.68 1.03
N PRO A 120 17.60 -5.39 0.67
CA PRO A 120 16.55 -4.49 1.15
C PRO A 120 15.19 -4.79 0.49
N ILE A 121 14.75 -6.05 0.57
CA ILE A 121 13.54 -6.56 -0.06
C ILE A 121 12.69 -7.19 1.03
N GLY A 122 11.38 -6.98 0.96
CA GLY A 122 10.40 -7.70 1.76
C GLY A 122 9.61 -8.66 0.89
N ALA A 123 9.60 -9.94 1.25
CA ALA A 123 8.83 -10.97 0.55
C ALA A 123 7.54 -11.31 1.31
N VAL A 124 6.39 -11.03 0.70
CA VAL A 124 5.08 -11.39 1.28
C VAL A 124 4.45 -12.51 0.48
N ILE A 125 4.29 -13.66 1.12
CA ILE A 125 3.80 -14.90 0.50
C ILE A 125 2.36 -15.15 0.96
N TYR A 126 1.44 -15.46 0.06
CA TYR A 126 0.07 -15.76 0.42
C TYR A 126 -0.64 -16.61 -0.64
N MET A 127 -1.66 -17.36 -0.22
CA MET A 127 -2.54 -18.09 -1.12
C MET A 127 -3.58 -17.18 -1.76
N GLN A 128 -3.72 -17.23 -3.09
CA GLN A 128 -4.79 -16.57 -3.83
C GLN A 128 -5.39 -17.53 -4.86
N ARG A 129 -6.67 -17.89 -4.69
CA ARG A 129 -7.40 -18.82 -5.58
C ARG A 129 -6.58 -20.08 -5.87
N ASN A 130 -6.09 -20.73 -4.81
CA ASN A 130 -5.23 -21.93 -4.82
C ASN A 130 -3.81 -21.77 -5.36
N ASN A 131 -3.41 -20.58 -5.80
CA ASN A 131 -2.03 -20.31 -6.20
C ASN A 131 -1.25 -19.69 -5.03
N LEU A 132 -0.04 -20.19 -4.80
CA LEU A 132 0.92 -19.53 -3.92
C LEU A 132 1.49 -18.32 -4.66
N LYS A 133 1.22 -17.13 -4.14
CA LYS A 133 1.75 -15.88 -4.69
C LYS A 133 2.78 -15.29 -3.77
N MET A 134 3.75 -14.59 -4.36
CA MET A 134 4.75 -13.81 -3.66
C MET A 134 4.73 -12.37 -4.19
N CYS A 135 4.66 -11.40 -3.30
CA CYS A 135 4.85 -10.00 -3.60
C CYS A 135 6.18 -9.54 -3.02
N LEU A 136 7.02 -8.96 -3.88
CA LEU A 136 8.27 -8.32 -3.46
C LEU A 136 8.05 -6.81 -3.36
N ARG A 137 8.65 -6.21 -2.33
CA ARG A 137 8.68 -4.76 -2.14
C ARG A 137 10.09 -4.34 -1.74
N SER A 138 10.58 -3.25 -2.34
CA SER A 138 11.77 -2.55 -1.86
C SER A 138 11.39 -1.14 -1.40
N THR A 139 12.07 -0.65 -0.37
CA THR A 139 12.03 0.76 0.04
C THR A 139 13.25 1.55 -0.43
N ASP A 140 14.26 0.89 -0.99
CA ASP A 140 15.39 1.58 -1.63
C ASP A 140 15.05 1.94 -3.09
N SER A 141 15.74 2.94 -3.63
CA SER A 141 15.58 3.35 -5.03
C SER A 141 16.46 2.54 -5.99
N ALA A 142 17.39 1.74 -5.48
CA ALA A 142 18.38 1.01 -6.28
C ALA A 142 17.97 -0.43 -6.58
N THR A 143 17.05 -1.03 -5.81
CA THR A 143 16.64 -2.41 -6.02
C THR A 143 15.40 -2.50 -6.90
N ASP A 144 15.61 -2.94 -8.14
CA ASP A 144 14.52 -3.33 -9.02
C ASP A 144 14.04 -4.76 -8.71
N THR A 145 12.88 -4.87 -8.07
CA THR A 145 12.27 -6.18 -7.77
C THR A 145 11.69 -6.88 -9.01
N SER A 146 11.50 -6.17 -10.13
CA SER A 146 10.93 -6.75 -11.36
C SER A 146 11.89 -7.74 -12.02
N GLU A 147 13.20 -7.48 -11.98
CA GLU A 147 14.23 -8.40 -12.48
C GLU A 147 14.22 -9.74 -11.72
N ILE A 148 13.90 -9.71 -10.43
CA ILE A 148 13.83 -10.90 -9.57
C ILE A 148 12.56 -11.70 -9.85
N ALA A 149 11.49 -11.04 -10.27
CA ALA A 149 10.19 -11.67 -10.53
C ALA A 149 10.08 -12.37 -11.90
N LYS A 150 11.11 -12.25 -12.76
CA LYS A 150 11.15 -12.90 -14.10
C LYS A 150 11.48 -14.39 -14.04
N VAL A 151 11.96 -14.89 -12.90
CA VAL A 151 12.49 -16.24 -12.70
C VAL A 151 11.57 -17.04 -11.79
#